data_AF-A0AAN4ZMT3-F1
#
_entry.id   AF-A0AAN4ZMT3-F1
#
_cell.length_a   1.000
_cell.length_b   1.000
_cell.length_c   1.000
_cell.angle_alpha   90.00
_cell.angle_beta   90.00
_cell.angle_gamma   90.00
#
_symmetry.space_group_name_H-M   'P 1'
#
loop_
_entity.id
_entity.type
_entity.pdbx_description
1 polymer ?
#
loop_
_entity_poly.entity_id
_entity_poly.type
_entity_poly.pdbx_seq_one_letter_code
_entity_poly.pdbx_strand_id
1 'polypeptide(L)'
;MVYFIHIFMVAFLVIQTSRILLILDLDYDDLLYRLFSEPQSKFFNPKAIARISGVEGLNDTVFDECILRSNPTWTEEMRRLLNPAYDPLKNCDRSYRPWSSLDADGRILIRREFSDAECRARALLLKDDHSNAPGEWHAVKEKVVFENDIVEVDCTRGGKVVYKFIHSQIWSGEKRNFRISPPEQSEAINDNPPSVYIMIMDSFGASHAKRVFPKTLKFLKDEFQSIEMDHLNKVGENSRPNAFPFLFGKRV
;
A
#
# COMPACT_ATOMS: atom_id res chain seq x y z
N MET A 1 2.06 -5.77 70.65
CA MET A 1 1.34 -6.01 69.38
C MET A 1 2.10 -5.24 68.30
N VAL A 2 3.05 -5.78 67.53
CA VAL A 2 2.92 -6.80 66.43
C VAL A 2 1.75 -6.41 65.52
N TYR A 3 1.85 -6.00 64.24
CA TYR A 3 2.66 -6.36 63.06
C TYR A 3 3.00 -5.08 62.24
N PHE A 4 4.17 -4.88 61.60
CA PHE A 4 4.83 -5.51 60.44
C PHE A 4 4.44 -4.96 59.05
N ILE A 5 5.49 -4.52 58.35
CA ILE A 5 5.69 -3.88 57.03
C ILE A 5 5.19 -4.73 55.84
N HIS A 6 4.71 -4.08 54.76
CA HIS A 6 4.98 -4.37 53.32
C HIS A 6 4.32 -3.26 52.46
N ILE A 7 5.06 -2.32 51.86
CA ILE A 7 5.67 -2.36 50.51
C ILE A 7 4.73 -2.96 49.45
N PHE A 8 4.09 -2.09 48.66
CA PHE A 8 3.71 -2.27 47.25
C PHE A 8 3.63 -0.85 46.67
N MET A 9 4.72 -0.28 46.14
CA MET A 9 5.27 -0.56 44.80
C MET A 9 4.22 -0.45 43.69
N VAL A 10 4.16 0.76 43.12
CA VAL A 10 4.17 1.04 41.67
C VAL A 10 3.51 -0.01 40.78
N ALA A 11 2.29 0.28 40.32
CA ALA A 11 1.81 -0.13 38.99
C ALA A 11 0.57 0.71 38.62
N PHE A 12 0.79 1.98 38.26
CA PHE A 12 -0.13 2.66 37.34
C PHE A 12 0.07 1.99 35.97
N LEU A 13 -0.70 0.94 35.71
CA LEU A 13 -0.84 0.41 34.35
C LEU A 13 -1.82 1.34 33.61
N VAL A 14 -1.26 2.46 33.14
CA VAL A 14 -1.85 3.24 32.05
C VAL A 14 -1.68 2.39 30.79
N ILE A 15 -2.65 1.51 30.52
CA ILE A 15 -2.77 0.91 29.20
C ILE A 15 -3.38 1.99 28.32
N GLN A 16 -2.52 2.83 27.75
CA GLN A 16 -2.87 3.71 26.65
C GLN A 16 -3.07 2.80 25.43
N THR A 17 -4.29 2.31 25.25
CA THR A 17 -4.66 1.51 24.07
C THR A 17 -4.61 2.43 22.85
N SER A 18 -3.48 2.46 22.17
CA SER A 18 -3.41 2.88 20.77
C SER A 18 -4.32 1.94 19.98
N ARG A 19 -5.55 2.39 19.68
CA ARG A 19 -6.45 1.65 18.81
C ARG A 19 -5.90 1.72 17.39
N ILE A 20 -5.20 0.67 16.98
CA ILE A 20 -4.80 0.48 15.59
C ILE A 20 -6.06 0.04 14.84
N LEU A 21 -6.51 0.88 13.91
CA LEU A 21 -7.56 0.53 12.97
C LEU A 21 -6.92 -0.09 11.74
N LEU A 22 -6.81 -1.42 11.75
CA LEU A 22 -6.40 -2.21 10.59
C LEU A 22 -7.66 -2.64 9.84
N ILE A 23 -7.90 -2.00 8.69
CA ILE A 23 -8.98 -2.37 7.79
C ILE A 23 -8.35 -3.10 6.62
N LEU A 24 -8.60 -4.40 6.57
CA LEU A 24 -8.28 -5.23 5.41
C LEU A 24 -9.46 -5.11 4.44
N ASP A 25 -9.17 -4.91 3.16
CA ASP A 25 -10.19 -4.90 2.10
C ASP A 25 -10.61 -6.35 1.83
N LEU A 26 -11.89 -6.66 2.04
CA LEU A 26 -12.40 -8.02 2.19
C LEU A 26 -13.57 -8.26 1.23
N ASP A 27 -13.31 -8.84 0.05
CA ASP A 27 -14.37 -9.37 -0.80
C ASP A 27 -14.18 -10.83 -1.28
N TYR A 28 -15.28 -11.37 -1.81
CA TYR A 28 -15.96 -12.65 -1.66
C TYR A 28 -15.44 -13.90 -2.42
N ASP A 29 -15.81 -15.08 -1.89
CA ASP A 29 -16.60 -16.10 -2.61
C ASP A 29 -17.27 -17.07 -1.61
N ASP A 30 -18.56 -16.90 -1.34
CA ASP A 30 -19.37 -17.65 -0.33
C ASP A 30 -19.77 -19.07 -0.78
N LEU A 31 -19.51 -19.43 -2.03
CA LEU A 31 -19.73 -20.80 -2.50
C LEU A 31 -18.66 -21.78 -1.98
N LEU A 32 -17.43 -21.31 -1.75
CA LEU A 32 -16.35 -22.15 -1.23
C LEU A 32 -16.43 -22.36 0.29
N TYR A 33 -16.96 -21.39 1.04
CA TYR A 33 -16.97 -21.46 2.49
C TYR A 33 -17.90 -22.57 3.01
N ARG A 34 -19.02 -22.85 2.32
CA ARG A 34 -19.90 -23.99 2.64
C ARG A 34 -19.28 -25.35 2.28
N LEU A 35 -18.41 -25.42 1.29
CA LEU A 35 -17.74 -26.67 0.89
C LEU A 35 -16.67 -27.12 1.89
N PHE A 36 -16.09 -26.19 2.66
CA PHE A 36 -14.91 -26.47 3.50
C PHE A 36 -15.11 -26.24 5.01
N SER A 37 -16.29 -25.84 5.48
CA SER A 37 -16.53 -25.56 6.91
C SER A 37 -17.55 -26.45 7.62
N GLU A 38 -18.27 -27.34 6.93
CA GLU A 38 -19.07 -28.37 7.62
C GLU A 38 -18.24 -29.65 7.86
N PRO A 39 -18.30 -30.24 9.07
CA PRO A 39 -17.68 -31.54 9.31
C PRO A 39 -18.37 -32.57 8.40
N GLN A 40 -17.61 -33.19 7.50
CA GLN A 40 -18.09 -34.16 6.50
C GLN A 40 -18.73 -35.45 7.07
N SER A 41 -19.04 -35.51 8.36
CA SER A 41 -19.58 -36.69 9.01
C SER A 41 -21.10 -36.84 8.94
N LYS A 42 -21.83 -35.98 8.19
CA LYS A 42 -23.31 -36.02 8.18
C LYS A 42 -24.00 -36.14 6.81
N PHE A 43 -23.27 -36.13 5.70
CA PHE A 43 -23.91 -36.18 4.35
C PHE A 43 -23.63 -37.43 3.51
N PHE A 44 -22.81 -38.38 3.97
CA PHE A 44 -22.68 -39.66 3.29
C PHE A 44 -23.67 -40.71 3.85
N ASN A 45 -24.89 -40.71 3.31
CA ASN A 45 -25.75 -41.89 3.34
C ASN A 45 -25.50 -42.67 2.03
N PRO A 46 -24.81 -43.82 2.05
CA PRO A 46 -24.33 -44.49 0.84
C PRO A 46 -25.43 -45.19 0.01
N LYS A 47 -26.72 -44.90 0.24
CA LYS A 47 -27.84 -45.61 -0.40
C LYS A 47 -28.62 -44.81 -1.44
N ALA A 48 -28.22 -43.59 -1.78
CA ALA A 48 -28.92 -42.77 -2.78
C ALA A 48 -27.98 -42.27 -3.88
N ILE A 49 -27.40 -43.19 -4.66
CA ILE A 49 -26.88 -42.86 -5.99
C ILE A 49 -27.82 -43.56 -6.98
N ALA A 50 -28.86 -42.84 -7.39
CA ALA A 50 -29.62 -43.18 -8.58
C ALA A 50 -28.69 -43.00 -9.78
N ARG A 51 -28.56 -44.08 -10.56
CA ARG A 51 -27.77 -44.16 -11.79
C ARG A 51 -28.14 -43.02 -12.74
N ILE A 52 -27.21 -42.10 -12.99
CA ILE A 52 -27.15 -41.36 -14.23
C ILE A 52 -26.45 -42.28 -15.24
N SER A 53 -27.25 -43.10 -15.92
CA SER A 53 -26.81 -43.88 -17.07
C SER A 53 -26.72 -42.94 -18.26
N GLY A 54 -25.50 -42.51 -18.62
CA GLY A 54 -25.32 -41.74 -19.85
C GLY A 54 -24.09 -40.86 -19.94
N VAL A 55 -22.93 -41.27 -19.42
CA VAL A 55 -21.62 -40.76 -19.88
C VAL A 55 -20.62 -41.90 -19.78
N GLU A 56 -20.59 -42.75 -20.81
CA GLU A 56 -19.44 -43.65 -21.02
C GLU A 56 -18.24 -42.77 -21.45
N GLY A 57 -17.15 -42.81 -20.66
CA GLY A 57 -15.84 -42.37 -21.15
C GLY A 57 -15.32 -41.01 -20.68
N LEU A 58 -15.57 -40.60 -19.44
CA LEU A 58 -14.62 -39.69 -18.77
C LEU A 58 -13.69 -40.56 -17.92
N ASN A 59 -12.52 -40.90 -18.47
CA ASN A 59 -11.40 -41.40 -17.67
C ASN A 59 -11.10 -40.37 -16.58
N ASP A 60 -11.32 -40.73 -15.32
CA ASP A 60 -11.12 -39.89 -14.11
C ASP A 60 -9.69 -39.36 -13.91
N THR A 61 -8.78 -39.63 -14.85
CA THR A 61 -7.38 -39.20 -14.87
C THR A 61 -7.14 -37.68 -14.89
N VAL A 62 -8.14 -36.85 -15.20
CA VAL A 62 -7.95 -35.38 -15.33
C VAL A 62 -7.56 -34.73 -14.00
N PHE A 63 -7.95 -35.31 -12.86
CA PHE A 63 -7.61 -34.83 -11.53
C PHE A 63 -6.59 -35.71 -10.80
N ASP A 64 -6.23 -36.87 -11.35
CA ASP A 64 -5.30 -37.83 -10.74
C ASP A 64 -3.83 -37.46 -10.98
N GLU A 65 -3.54 -36.68 -12.03
CA GLU A 65 -2.18 -36.25 -12.35
C GLU A 65 -2.05 -34.73 -12.27
N CYS A 66 -1.41 -34.24 -11.21
CA CYS A 66 -0.90 -32.86 -11.17
C CYS A 66 0.37 -32.77 -12.04
N ILE A 67 0.20 -32.72 -13.37
CA ILE A 67 1.30 -32.45 -14.28
C ILE A 67 1.58 -30.95 -14.25
N LEU A 68 2.39 -30.53 -13.28
CA LEU A 68 3.02 -29.21 -13.28
C LEU A 68 3.88 -29.10 -14.54
N ARG A 69 3.36 -28.42 -15.57
CA ARG A 69 4.13 -28.13 -16.78
C ARG A 69 5.39 -27.39 -16.36
N SER A 70 6.56 -27.89 -16.77
CA SER A 70 7.87 -27.33 -16.45
C SER A 70 8.13 -25.96 -17.09
N ASN A 71 7.12 -25.35 -17.71
CA ASN A 71 7.26 -24.01 -18.24
C ASN A 71 7.44 -23.05 -17.05
N PRO A 72 8.49 -22.21 -17.07
CA PRO A 72 8.64 -21.17 -16.08
C PRO A 72 7.37 -20.32 -16.05
N THR A 73 6.64 -20.34 -14.93
CA THR A 73 5.60 -19.34 -14.65
C THR A 73 6.20 -17.94 -14.52
N TRP A 74 7.52 -17.88 -14.28
CA TRP A 74 8.28 -16.66 -14.02
C TRP A 74 9.17 -16.33 -15.21
N THR A 75 9.14 -15.07 -15.64
CA THR A 75 10.11 -14.53 -16.58
C THR A 75 11.51 -14.56 -15.97
N GLU A 76 12.55 -14.47 -16.81
CA GLU A 76 13.93 -14.43 -16.32
C GLU A 76 14.19 -13.21 -15.43
N GLU A 77 13.45 -12.12 -15.65
CA GLU A 77 13.45 -10.96 -14.78
C GLU A 77 12.89 -11.27 -13.39
N MET A 78 11.72 -11.91 -13.32
CA MET A 78 11.11 -12.33 -12.06
C MET A 78 12.02 -13.32 -11.31
N ARG A 79 12.68 -14.23 -12.02
CA ARG A 79 13.65 -15.17 -11.41
C ARG A 79 14.81 -14.47 -10.74
N ARG A 80 15.33 -13.40 -11.34
CA ARG A 80 16.38 -12.58 -10.71
C ARG A 80 15.85 -11.93 -9.44
N LEU A 81 14.65 -11.34 -9.47
CA LEU A 81 14.05 -10.71 -8.29
C LEU A 81 13.70 -11.69 -7.16
N LEU A 82 13.31 -12.92 -7.51
CA LEU A 82 12.99 -13.97 -6.55
C LEU A 82 14.23 -14.65 -5.94
N ASN A 83 15.42 -14.43 -6.52
CA ASN A 83 16.67 -14.97 -5.98
C ASN A 83 17.10 -14.15 -4.76
N PRO A 84 17.14 -14.72 -3.53
CA PRO A 84 17.55 -13.98 -2.33
C PRO A 84 18.99 -13.46 -2.37
N ALA A 85 19.83 -14.02 -3.25
CA ALA A 85 21.21 -13.56 -3.46
C ALA A 85 21.34 -12.45 -4.51
N TYR A 86 20.27 -12.12 -5.23
CA TYR A 86 20.25 -11.02 -6.19
C TYR A 86 20.07 -9.70 -5.46
N ASP A 87 21.17 -9.00 -5.26
CA ASP A 87 21.18 -7.64 -4.74
C ASP A 87 21.54 -6.66 -5.88
N PRO A 88 20.55 -6.04 -6.54
CA PRO A 88 20.82 -5.06 -7.59
C PRO A 88 21.50 -3.79 -7.06
N LEU A 89 21.49 -3.58 -5.73
CA LEU A 89 22.09 -2.42 -5.07
C LEU A 89 23.49 -2.73 -4.53
N LYS A 90 24.03 -3.94 -4.73
CA LYS A 90 25.35 -4.34 -4.23
C LYS A 90 26.47 -3.39 -4.66
N ASN A 91 26.39 -2.89 -5.90
CA ASN A 91 27.33 -1.94 -6.48
C ASN A 91 26.77 -0.51 -6.55
N CYS A 92 25.71 -0.21 -5.79
CA CYS A 92 25.13 1.12 -5.74
C CYS A 92 26.08 2.07 -5.01
N ASP A 93 26.40 3.20 -5.65
CA ASP A 93 27.18 4.26 -5.03
C ASP A 93 26.35 4.95 -3.94
N ARG A 94 26.64 4.62 -2.68
CA ARG A 94 25.97 5.21 -1.51
C ARG A 94 26.36 6.67 -1.27
N SER A 95 27.40 7.17 -1.94
CA SER A 95 27.81 8.57 -1.86
C SER A 95 27.06 9.47 -2.85
N TYR A 96 26.30 8.87 -3.77
CA TYR A 96 25.53 9.60 -4.77
C TYR A 96 24.56 10.58 -4.11
N ARG A 97 24.63 11.83 -4.57
CA ARG A 97 23.66 12.87 -4.22
C ARG A 97 23.03 13.42 -5.50
N PRO A 98 21.70 13.60 -5.54
CA PRO A 98 21.03 14.18 -6.69
C PRO A 98 21.62 15.55 -7.06
N TRP A 99 21.79 15.81 -8.36
CA TRP A 99 22.30 17.09 -8.87
C TRP A 99 21.31 18.23 -8.63
N SER A 100 20.03 17.90 -8.61
CA SER A 100 18.93 18.83 -8.39
C SER A 100 18.20 18.57 -7.09
N SER A 101 17.59 19.62 -6.54
CA SER A 101 16.64 19.56 -5.43
C SER A 101 15.42 20.41 -5.75
N LEU A 102 14.26 20.00 -5.25
CA LEU A 102 13.04 20.80 -5.26
C LEU A 102 12.94 21.55 -3.93
N ASP A 103 12.91 22.88 -4.01
CA ASP A 103 12.78 23.77 -2.86
C ASP A 103 11.33 23.81 -2.36
N ALA A 104 11.12 24.28 -1.13
CA ALA A 104 9.81 24.30 -0.49
C ALA A 104 8.78 25.21 -1.20
N ASP A 105 9.25 26.17 -1.98
CA ASP A 105 8.43 27.06 -2.80
C ASP A 105 8.17 26.51 -4.21
N GLY A 106 8.56 25.27 -4.51
CA GLY A 106 8.32 24.60 -5.79
C GLY A 106 9.36 24.90 -6.86
N ARG A 107 10.50 25.53 -6.52
CA ARG A 107 11.57 25.81 -7.48
C ARG A 107 12.60 24.70 -7.55
N ILE A 108 13.15 24.45 -8.73
CA ILE A 108 14.28 23.53 -8.89
C ILE A 108 15.60 24.27 -8.69
N LEU A 109 16.47 23.71 -7.85
CA LEU A 109 17.83 24.17 -7.63
C LEU A 109 18.82 23.12 -8.14
N ILE A 110 19.85 23.56 -8.86
CA ILE A 110 20.98 22.71 -9.26
C ILE A 110 22.15 22.99 -8.33
N ARG A 111 22.81 21.93 -7.85
CA ARG A 111 24.05 22.06 -7.07
C ARG A 111 25.10 22.80 -7.90
N ARG A 112 25.87 23.66 -7.23
CA ARG A 112 26.90 24.50 -7.88
C ARG A 112 27.94 23.67 -8.64
N GLU A 113 28.24 22.47 -8.17
CA GLU A 113 29.14 21.50 -8.81
C GLU A 113 28.74 21.11 -10.24
N PHE A 114 27.45 21.29 -10.59
CA PHE A 114 26.87 20.91 -11.89
C PHE A 114 26.26 22.10 -12.62
N SER A 115 26.64 23.34 -12.28
CA SER A 115 26.10 24.54 -12.92
C SER A 115 26.51 24.71 -14.38
N ASP A 116 27.51 23.94 -14.83
CA ASP A 116 27.98 23.87 -16.21
C ASP A 116 27.02 23.09 -17.14
N ALA A 117 26.14 22.27 -16.58
CA ALA A 117 25.15 21.51 -17.35
C ALA A 117 23.93 22.38 -17.72
N GLU A 118 23.37 22.12 -18.89
CA GLU A 118 22.12 22.74 -19.33
C GLU A 118 20.94 21.92 -18.78
N CYS A 119 20.34 22.42 -17.69
CA CYS A 119 19.22 21.76 -17.02
C CYS A 119 17.88 22.40 -17.35
N ARG A 120 16.88 21.55 -17.60
CA ARG A 120 15.48 21.90 -17.78
C ARG A 120 14.59 21.05 -16.89
N ALA A 121 13.42 21.58 -16.55
CA ALA A 121 12.44 20.92 -15.71
C ALA A 121 11.04 21.05 -16.30
N ARG A 122 10.16 20.08 -16.02
CA ARG A 122 8.74 20.12 -16.41
C ARG A 122 7.86 19.42 -15.38
N ALA A 123 6.60 19.80 -15.31
CA ALA A 123 5.60 19.07 -14.55
C ALA A 123 5.21 17.76 -15.27
N LEU A 124 4.96 16.71 -14.50
CA LEU A 124 4.33 15.47 -15.00
C LEU A 124 2.94 15.36 -14.37
N LEU A 125 1.92 15.49 -15.21
CA LEU A 125 0.53 15.29 -14.79
C LEU A 125 0.12 13.84 -15.07
N LEU A 126 -0.68 13.25 -14.19
CA LEU A 126 -1.29 11.95 -14.46
C LEU A 126 -2.31 12.11 -15.60
N LYS A 127 -2.19 11.28 -16.64
CA LYS A 127 -3.19 11.20 -17.71
C LYS A 127 -4.10 10.00 -17.51
N ASP A 128 -3.50 8.83 -17.35
CA ASP A 128 -4.16 7.55 -17.10
C ASP A 128 -3.19 6.62 -16.35
N ASP A 129 -3.62 5.39 -16.06
CA ASP A 129 -2.85 4.42 -15.28
C ASP A 129 -1.56 3.96 -15.98
N HIS A 130 -1.41 4.22 -17.28
CA HIS A 130 -0.26 3.78 -18.09
C HIS A 130 0.59 4.93 -18.62
N SER A 131 0.12 6.18 -18.51
CA SER A 131 0.78 7.32 -19.12
C SER A 131 0.62 8.61 -18.31
N ASN A 132 1.65 9.45 -18.43
CA ASN A 132 1.65 10.80 -17.91
C ASN A 132 1.44 11.79 -19.07
N ALA A 133 0.80 12.90 -18.80
CA ALA A 133 0.78 14.08 -19.64
C ALA A 133 1.94 15.00 -19.24
N PRO A 134 3.06 15.01 -19.98
CA PRO A 134 4.17 15.90 -19.69
C PRO A 134 3.81 17.35 -20.01
N GLY A 135 4.15 18.26 -19.10
CA GLY A 135 4.08 19.69 -19.33
C GLY A 135 5.24 20.22 -20.19
N GLU A 136 5.29 21.54 -20.33
CA GLU A 136 6.34 22.24 -21.08
C GLU A 136 7.69 22.19 -20.34
N TRP A 137 8.77 22.14 -21.12
CA TRP A 137 10.12 22.22 -20.58
C TRP A 137 10.48 23.68 -20.31
N HIS A 138 10.85 23.96 -19.05
CA HIS A 138 11.37 25.26 -18.62
C HIS A 138 12.85 25.13 -18.28
N ALA A 139 13.66 26.11 -18.66
CA ALA A 139 15.05 26.13 -18.22
C ALA A 139 15.11 26.40 -16.73
N VAL A 140 15.90 25.65 -15.97
CA VAL A 140 15.97 25.82 -14.50
C VAL A 140 16.47 27.23 -14.11
N LYS A 141 17.23 27.88 -15.00
CA LYS A 141 17.72 29.26 -14.84
C LYS A 141 16.59 30.31 -14.78
N GLU A 142 15.42 30.01 -15.33
CA GLU A 142 14.24 30.90 -15.33
C GLU A 142 13.58 31.00 -13.95
N LYS A 143 13.95 30.12 -13.00
CA LYS A 143 13.40 30.05 -11.64
C LYS A 143 11.87 29.90 -11.62
N VAL A 144 11.33 29.13 -12.56
CA VAL A 144 9.91 28.75 -12.61
C VAL A 144 9.52 28.03 -11.31
N VAL A 145 8.35 28.37 -10.80
CA VAL A 145 7.72 27.71 -9.65
C VAL A 145 6.80 26.63 -10.19
N PHE A 146 7.06 25.38 -9.82
CA PHE A 146 6.20 24.26 -10.19
C PHE A 146 5.10 24.06 -9.15
N GLU A 147 3.87 24.17 -9.63
CA GLU A 147 2.64 24.06 -8.87
C GLU A 147 2.02 22.66 -9.05
N ASN A 148 2.85 21.62 -9.04
CA ASN A 148 2.43 20.25 -9.31
C ASN A 148 3.19 19.26 -8.41
N ASP A 149 2.59 18.10 -8.16
CA ASP A 149 3.18 17.12 -7.26
C ASP A 149 4.45 16.48 -7.81
N ILE A 150 4.52 16.24 -9.12
CA ILE A 150 5.64 15.55 -9.75
C ILE A 150 6.35 16.46 -10.75
N VAL A 151 7.66 16.65 -10.56
CA VAL A 151 8.50 17.50 -11.42
C VAL A 151 9.68 16.67 -11.94
N GLU A 152 9.78 16.55 -13.25
CA GLU A 152 10.91 15.90 -13.93
C GLU A 152 12.00 16.92 -14.26
N VAL A 153 13.26 16.54 -14.02
CA VAL A 153 14.45 17.33 -14.37
C VAL A 153 15.32 16.52 -15.32
N ASP A 154 15.83 17.19 -16.34
CA ASP A 154 16.76 16.66 -17.35
C ASP A 154 17.92 17.64 -17.52
N CYS A 155 19.16 17.16 -17.40
CA CYS A 155 20.35 17.96 -17.66
C CYS A 155 21.22 17.35 -18.76
N THR A 156 21.69 18.21 -19.66
CA THR A 156 22.55 17.85 -20.77
C THR A 156 23.93 18.49 -20.68
N ARG A 157 24.93 17.78 -21.19
CA ARG A 157 26.30 18.29 -21.45
C ARG A 157 26.68 17.91 -22.87
N GLY A 158 27.04 18.91 -23.70
CA GLY A 158 27.40 18.67 -25.10
C GLY A 158 26.32 17.93 -25.90
N GLY A 159 25.04 18.21 -25.62
CA GLY A 159 23.89 17.57 -26.28
C GLY A 159 23.54 16.17 -25.78
N LYS A 160 24.30 15.59 -24.84
CA LYS A 160 23.98 14.28 -24.23
C LYS A 160 23.32 14.46 -22.87
N VAL A 161 22.25 13.70 -22.63
CA VAL A 161 21.61 13.64 -21.30
C VAL A 161 22.54 12.94 -20.33
N VAL A 162 22.94 13.65 -19.29
CA VAL A 162 23.86 13.16 -18.26
C VAL A 162 23.17 12.96 -16.91
N TYR A 163 21.99 13.54 -16.73
CA TYR A 163 21.24 13.44 -15.49
C TYR A 163 19.74 13.54 -15.76
N LYS A 164 18.98 12.63 -15.15
CA LYS A 164 17.53 12.69 -15.07
C LYS A 164 17.10 12.38 -13.66
N PHE A 165 16.10 13.13 -13.17
CA PHE A 165 15.58 12.91 -11.82
C PHE A 165 14.13 13.35 -11.72
N ILE A 166 13.36 12.66 -10.91
CA ILE A 166 11.96 12.98 -10.63
C ILE A 166 11.87 13.43 -9.18
N HIS A 167 11.42 14.66 -8.98
CA HIS A 167 11.08 15.19 -7.67
C HIS A 167 9.60 15.00 -7.41
N SER A 168 9.27 14.80 -6.13
CA SER A 168 7.89 14.79 -5.66
C SER A 168 7.73 15.84 -4.56
N GLN A 169 6.57 16.51 -4.57
CA GLN A 169 6.09 17.38 -3.52
C GLN A 169 4.58 17.17 -3.38
N ILE A 170 3.98 17.69 -2.31
CA ILE A 170 2.53 17.80 -2.19
C ILE A 170 2.20 19.26 -2.42
N TRP A 171 1.75 19.60 -3.62
CA TRP A 171 1.28 20.94 -3.91
C TRP A 171 -0.19 21.03 -3.53
N SER A 172 -0.49 21.79 -2.48
CA SER A 172 -1.84 21.83 -1.93
C SER A 172 -2.85 22.62 -2.77
N GLY A 173 -2.43 23.20 -3.89
CA GLY A 173 -3.28 23.95 -4.79
C GLY A 173 -4.01 25.07 -4.08
N GLU A 174 -3.42 26.27 -4.12
CA GLU A 174 -3.92 27.45 -3.41
C GLU A 174 -3.54 27.49 -1.93
N LYS A 175 -3.38 28.73 -1.44
CA LYS A 175 -3.69 29.05 -0.05
C LYS A 175 -5.10 28.53 0.18
N ARG A 176 -5.25 27.29 0.65
CA ARG A 176 -6.46 26.95 1.37
C ARG A 176 -6.45 27.94 2.52
N ASN A 177 -7.24 29.00 2.37
CA ASN A 177 -7.94 29.61 3.47
C ASN A 177 -8.86 28.54 4.08
N PHE A 178 -8.31 27.38 4.50
CA PHE A 178 -8.42 27.09 5.90
C PHE A 178 -7.84 28.32 6.61
N ARG A 179 -8.70 29.35 6.74
CA ARG A 179 -9.05 29.74 8.08
C ARG A 179 -9.35 28.42 8.77
N ILE A 180 -8.32 27.79 9.32
CA ILE A 180 -8.42 27.44 10.71
C ILE A 180 -8.74 28.80 11.31
N SER A 181 -10.03 29.17 11.32
CA SER A 181 -10.54 30.02 12.37
C SER A 181 -9.90 29.37 13.58
N PRO A 182 -8.94 30.02 14.27
CA PRO A 182 -8.38 29.46 15.50
C PRO A 182 -9.61 28.97 16.24
N PRO A 183 -9.75 27.65 16.51
CA PRO A 183 -11.04 27.05 16.82
C PRO A 183 -11.73 27.98 17.79
N GLU A 184 -12.77 28.66 17.30
CA GLU A 184 -13.48 29.65 18.09
C GLU A 184 -14.17 28.79 19.13
N GLN A 185 -13.55 28.78 20.31
CA GLN A 185 -13.66 27.80 21.40
C GLN A 185 -12.49 26.81 21.39
N SER A 186 -11.57 27.11 22.31
CA SER A 186 -10.71 26.16 23.00
C SER A 186 -11.56 25.00 23.56
N GLU A 187 -11.93 24.05 22.72
CA GLU A 187 -12.05 22.69 23.20
C GLU A 187 -10.65 22.31 23.67
N ALA A 188 -10.54 21.91 24.93
CA ALA A 188 -9.28 21.55 25.57
C ALA A 188 -8.44 20.74 24.57
N ILE A 189 -7.32 21.32 24.12
CA ILE A 189 -6.33 20.60 23.34
C ILE A 189 -5.95 19.43 24.25
N ASN A 190 -6.45 18.24 23.95
CA ASN A 190 -5.95 17.04 24.58
C ASN A 190 -4.45 17.04 24.28
N ASP A 191 -3.62 17.16 25.31
CA ASP A 191 -2.15 17.14 25.21
C ASP A 191 -1.62 15.85 24.55
N ASN A 192 -2.52 14.88 24.30
CA ASN A 192 -2.32 13.75 23.40
C ASN A 192 -3.45 13.68 22.36
N PRO A 193 -3.30 14.26 21.15
CA PRO A 193 -4.21 13.96 20.06
C PRO A 193 -4.15 12.46 19.73
N PRO A 194 -5.28 11.82 19.41
CA PRO A 194 -5.27 10.42 19.01
C PRO A 194 -4.42 10.24 17.75
N SER A 195 -3.38 9.42 17.85
CA SER A 195 -2.54 9.04 16.72
C SER A 195 -3.22 7.89 15.97
N VAL A 196 -3.73 8.17 14.77
CA VAL A 196 -4.37 7.16 13.90
C VAL A 196 -3.37 6.67 12.87
N TYR A 197 -3.12 5.36 12.86
CA TYR A 197 -2.33 4.70 11.82
C TYR A 197 -3.26 3.90 10.91
N ILE A 198 -3.25 4.22 9.62
CA ILE A 198 -4.00 3.48 8.60
C ILE A 198 -2.98 2.65 7.82
N MET A 199 -3.13 1.32 7.88
CA MET A 199 -2.32 0.39 7.10
C MET A 199 -3.18 -0.20 5.99
N ILE A 200 -2.85 0.14 4.75
CA ILE A 200 -3.54 -0.33 3.55
C ILE A 200 -2.70 -1.45 2.95
N MET A 201 -3.35 -2.56 2.63
CA MET A 201 -2.70 -3.65 1.90
C MET A 201 -3.47 -3.93 0.62
N ASP A 202 -2.76 -3.83 -0.51
CA ASP A 202 -3.34 -3.98 -1.84
C ASP A 202 -3.32 -5.46 -2.29
N SER A 203 -4.28 -5.83 -3.14
CA SER A 203 -4.26 -7.02 -3.99
C SER A 203 -4.39 -8.36 -3.25
N PHE A 204 -5.04 -8.39 -2.08
CA PHE A 204 -5.50 -9.64 -1.50
C PHE A 204 -6.90 -9.50 -0.88
N GLY A 205 -7.69 -10.57 -0.96
CA GLY A 205 -9.00 -10.64 -0.31
C GLY A 205 -8.96 -11.29 1.08
N ALA A 206 -10.11 -11.27 1.76
CA ALA A 206 -10.28 -11.75 3.13
C ALA A 206 -9.84 -13.18 3.36
N SER A 207 -10.25 -14.05 2.44
CA SER A 207 -9.96 -15.46 2.53
C SER A 207 -8.45 -15.71 2.44
N HIS A 208 -7.74 -14.91 1.64
CA HIS A 208 -6.29 -15.00 1.51
C HIS A 208 -5.59 -14.49 2.77
N ALA A 209 -6.04 -13.34 3.31
CA ALA A 209 -5.50 -12.80 4.56
C ALA A 209 -5.67 -13.78 5.74
N LYS A 210 -6.85 -14.42 5.86
CA LYS A 210 -7.12 -15.44 6.90
C LYS A 210 -6.18 -16.65 6.80
N ARG A 211 -5.81 -17.05 5.58
CA ARG A 211 -4.90 -18.19 5.35
C ARG A 211 -3.43 -17.83 5.54
N VAL A 212 -3.00 -16.65 5.07
CA VAL A 212 -1.58 -16.25 5.05
C VAL A 212 -1.14 -15.60 6.36
N PHE A 213 -2.04 -14.87 7.02
CA PHE A 213 -1.74 -14.10 8.23
C PHE A 213 -2.51 -14.55 9.49
N PRO A 214 -2.66 -15.86 9.78
CA PRO A 214 -3.47 -16.31 10.91
C PRO A 214 -2.90 -15.84 12.26
N LYS A 215 -1.57 -15.79 12.38
CA LYS A 215 -0.89 -15.31 13.60
C LYS A 215 -1.05 -13.81 13.78
N THR A 216 -0.94 -13.02 12.71
CA THR A 216 -1.13 -11.57 12.75
C THR A 216 -2.56 -11.22 13.12
N LEU A 217 -3.55 -11.85 12.47
CA LEU A 217 -4.97 -11.62 12.78
C LEU A 217 -5.31 -11.98 14.22
N LYS A 218 -4.77 -13.10 14.72
CA LYS A 218 -4.93 -13.48 16.13
C LYS A 218 -4.31 -12.44 17.06
N PHE A 219 -3.08 -12.01 16.81
CA PHE A 219 -2.41 -10.99 17.59
C PHE A 219 -3.18 -9.66 17.61
N LEU A 220 -3.72 -9.23 16.47
CA LEU A 220 -4.54 -8.02 16.39
C LEU A 220 -5.84 -8.13 17.20
N LYS A 221 -6.51 -9.30 17.14
CA LYS A 221 -7.73 -9.55 17.91
C LYS A 221 -7.46 -9.64 19.41
N ASP A 222 -6.41 -10.37 19.80
CA ASP A 222 -6.12 -10.67 21.19
C ASP A 222 -5.46 -9.48 21.92
N GLU A 223 -4.45 -8.84 21.30
CA GLU A 223 -3.66 -7.77 21.94
C GLU A 223 -4.22 -6.37 21.67
N PHE A 224 -4.70 -6.12 20.46
CA PHE A 224 -5.21 -4.81 20.06
C PHE A 224 -6.73 -4.71 20.10
N GLN A 225 -7.43 -5.79 20.49
CA GLN A 225 -8.90 -5.86 20.52
C GLN A 225 -9.52 -5.44 19.18
N SER A 226 -8.85 -5.79 18.07
CA SER A 226 -9.26 -5.35 16.74
C SER A 226 -10.63 -5.91 16.36
N ILE A 227 -11.47 -5.09 15.75
CA ILE A 227 -12.77 -5.51 15.21
C ILE A 227 -12.59 -5.82 13.72
N GLU A 228 -12.94 -7.04 13.33
CA GLU A 228 -13.04 -7.41 11.93
C GLU A 228 -14.41 -6.93 11.40
N MET A 229 -14.37 -6.14 10.32
CA MET A 229 -15.58 -5.68 9.65
C MET A 229 -15.94 -6.68 8.56
N ASP A 230 -16.80 -7.64 8.91
CA ASP A 230 -17.35 -8.56 7.93
C ASP A 230 -18.25 -7.80 6.93
N HIS A 231 -18.21 -8.22 5.67
CA HIS A 231 -19.04 -7.68 4.57
C HIS A 231 -18.73 -6.23 4.15
N LEU A 232 -17.52 -5.73 4.43
CA LEU A 232 -17.04 -4.49 3.85
C LEU A 232 -16.51 -4.73 2.43
N ASN A 233 -17.39 -4.57 1.44
CA ASN A 233 -17.06 -4.86 0.04
C ASN A 233 -16.33 -3.70 -0.64
N LYS A 234 -15.51 -4.04 -1.64
CA LYS A 234 -14.87 -3.06 -2.51
C LYS A 234 -15.91 -2.30 -3.34
N VAL A 235 -15.64 -1.03 -3.63
CA VAL A 235 -16.52 -0.17 -4.45
C VAL A 235 -16.28 -0.36 -5.96
N GLY A 236 -15.06 -0.77 -6.35
CA GLY A 236 -14.68 -1.06 -7.74
C GLY A 236 -13.48 -2.00 -7.86
N GLU A 237 -13.10 -2.33 -9.10
CA GLU A 237 -12.08 -3.34 -9.39
C GLU A 237 -10.63 -2.91 -9.08
N ASN A 238 -10.34 -1.61 -9.02
CA ASN A 238 -8.98 -1.07 -8.86
C ASN A 238 -8.79 -0.35 -7.52
N SER A 239 -7.53 -0.13 -7.12
CA SER A 239 -7.20 0.53 -5.84
C SER A 239 -7.77 1.96 -5.75
N ARG A 240 -7.80 2.70 -6.86
CA ARG A 240 -8.31 4.09 -6.91
C ARG A 240 -9.81 4.20 -6.57
N PRO A 241 -10.75 3.50 -7.23
CA PRO A 241 -12.17 3.58 -6.89
C PRO A 241 -12.50 3.04 -5.48
N ASN A 242 -11.59 2.29 -4.83
CA ASN A 242 -11.77 1.82 -3.44
C ASN A 242 -11.20 2.81 -2.41
N ALA A 243 -10.00 3.35 -2.66
CA ALA A 243 -9.32 4.25 -1.73
C ALA A 243 -10.07 5.58 -1.54
N PHE A 244 -10.64 6.14 -2.61
CA PHE A 244 -11.34 7.42 -2.55
C PHE A 244 -12.61 7.40 -1.67
N PRO A 245 -13.57 6.48 -1.86
CA PRO A 245 -14.73 6.39 -0.98
C PRO A 245 -14.35 5.99 0.44
N PHE A 246 -13.31 5.17 0.63
CA PHE A 246 -12.81 4.80 1.96
C PHE A 246 -12.29 6.00 2.76
N LEU A 247 -11.46 6.85 2.15
CA LEU A 247 -10.81 7.98 2.84
C LEU A 247 -11.64 9.26 2.85
N PHE A 248 -12.39 9.52 1.77
CA PHE A 248 -13.08 10.80 1.57
C PHE A 248 -14.61 10.68 1.63
N GLY A 249 -15.17 9.48 1.76
CA GLY A 249 -16.62 9.26 1.79
C GLY A 249 -17.35 9.64 0.48
N LYS A 250 -16.62 9.75 -0.63
CA LYS A 250 -17.16 10.11 -1.94
C LYS A 250 -16.89 9.02 -2.97
N ARG A 251 -17.92 8.64 -3.73
CA ARG A 251 -17.75 7.80 -4.93
C ARG A 251 -17.09 8.60 -6.05
N VAL A 252 -16.12 7.99 -6.70
CA VAL A 252 -15.44 8.50 -7.91
C VAL A 252 -16.01 7.78 -9.12
#